data_AF-A0A961XRJ6-F1
#
_entry.id   AF-A0A961XRJ6-F1
#
_cell.length_a   1.000
_cell.length_b   1.000
_cell.length_c   1.000
_cell.angle_alpha   90.00
_cell.angle_beta   90.00
_cell.angle_gamma   90.00
#
_symmetry.space_group_name_H-M   'P 1'
#
loop_
_entity.id
_entity.type
_entity.pdbx_description
1 polymer ?
#
loop_
_entity_poly.entity_id
_entity_poly.type
_entity_poly.pdbx_seq_one_letter_code
_entity_poly.pdbx_strand_id
1 'polypeptide(L)'
;SMKGWEYAIANPDEAAGIVMDNGGQDENHQKRMMGEVAKLIGEPDAKLIPAAYERTAKALLDQKIITKEPSGAWTSEITDAMK
;
A
#
# COMPACT_ATOMS: atom_id res chain seq x y z
N SER A 1 9.69 -2.87 4.33
CA SER A 1 10.07 -1.78 5.27
C SER A 1 9.90 -0.45 4.56
N MET A 2 9.82 0.66 5.29
CA MET A 2 9.66 1.99 4.66
C MET A 2 10.84 2.35 3.77
N LYS A 3 12.06 2.01 4.21
CA LYS A 3 13.29 2.16 3.43
C LYS A 3 13.21 1.51 2.04
N GLY A 4 12.55 0.36 1.92
CA GLY A 4 12.36 -0.30 0.62
C GLY A 4 11.43 0.48 -0.30
N TRP A 5 10.37 1.07 0.25
CA TRP A 5 9.43 1.90 -0.50
C TRP A 5 10.04 3.26 -0.87
N GLU A 6 10.75 3.91 0.05
CA GLU A 6 11.53 5.11 -0.21
C GLU A 6 12.51 4.88 -1.37
N TYR A 7 13.23 3.76 -1.33
CA TYR A 7 14.14 3.37 -2.40
C TYR A 7 13.42 3.16 -3.73
N ALA A 8 12.30 2.44 -3.72
CA ALA A 8 11.55 2.14 -4.93
C ALA A 8 10.92 3.38 -5.57
N ILE A 9 10.51 4.37 -4.76
CA ILE A 9 9.99 5.65 -5.24
C ILE A 9 11.13 6.49 -5.84
N ALA A 10 12.30 6.51 -5.21
CA ALA A 10 13.46 7.25 -5.70
C ALA A 10 14.13 6.60 -6.92
N ASN A 11 14.03 5.27 -7.05
CA ASN A 11 14.70 4.46 -8.08
C ASN A 11 13.71 3.49 -8.75
N PRO A 12 12.64 3.97 -9.41
CA PRO A 12 11.55 3.11 -9.88
C PRO A 12 11.97 2.10 -10.94
N ASP A 13 12.91 2.44 -11.82
CA ASP A 13 13.42 1.53 -12.85
C ASP A 13 14.25 0.39 -12.25
N GLU A 14 15.07 0.69 -11.23
CA GLU A 14 15.88 -0.31 -10.56
C GLU A 14 15.00 -1.22 -9.68
N ALA A 15 14.03 -0.64 -8.98
CA ALA A 15 13.04 -1.42 -8.23
C ALA A 15 12.22 -2.35 -9.14
N ALA A 16 11.85 -1.89 -10.34
CA ALA A 16 11.25 -2.76 -11.35
C ALA A 16 12.18 -3.91 -11.78
N GLY A 17 13.48 -3.63 -11.94
CA GLY A 17 14.51 -4.66 -12.20
C GLY A 17 14.60 -5.70 -11.08
N ILE A 18 14.60 -5.26 -9.82
CA ILE A 18 14.60 -6.18 -8.66
C ILE A 18 13.36 -7.08 -8.68
N VAL A 19 12.18 -6.55 -9.03
CA VAL A 19 10.95 -7.35 -9.14
C VAL A 19 11.07 -8.38 -10.26
N MET A 20 11.65 -8.01 -11.41
CA MET A 20 11.91 -8.92 -12.53
C MET A 20 12.84 -10.07 -12.14
N ASP A 21 13.95 -9.77 -11.46
CA ASP A 21 14.92 -10.78 -11.00
C ASP A 21 14.30 -11.81 -10.04
N ASN A 22 13.17 -11.46 -9.41
CA ASN A 22 12.41 -12.30 -8.50
C ASN A 22 11.12 -12.90 -9.14
N GLY A 23 11.03 -12.92 -10.47
CA GLY A 23 9.93 -13.57 -11.20
C GLY A 23 8.78 -12.65 -11.63
N GLY A 24 9.00 -11.33 -11.62
CA GLY A 24 8.11 -10.36 -12.25
C GLY A 24 7.93 -10.60 -13.75
N GLN A 25 6.88 -10.01 -14.33
CA GLN A 25 6.47 -10.20 -15.74
C GLN A 25 7.51 -9.72 -16.77
N ASP A 26 7.25 -8.65 -17.54
CA ASP A 26 8.19 -8.08 -18.51
C ASP A 26 8.66 -6.70 -18.05
N GLU A 27 9.84 -6.29 -18.52
CA GLU A 27 10.50 -5.06 -18.09
C GLU A 27 9.63 -3.81 -18.31
N ASN A 28 9.00 -3.71 -19.49
CA ASN A 28 8.14 -2.58 -19.83
C ASN A 28 6.94 -2.52 -18.87
N HIS A 29 6.35 -3.67 -18.55
CA HIS A 29 5.27 -3.77 -17.59
C HIS A 29 5.71 -3.37 -16.17
N GLN A 30 6.83 -3.90 -15.67
CA GLN A 30 7.28 -3.62 -14.31
C GLN A 30 7.69 -2.16 -14.12
N LYS A 31 8.39 -1.56 -15.09
CA LYS A 31 8.75 -0.13 -15.05
C LYS A 31 7.51 0.75 -15.02
N ARG A 32 6.53 0.45 -15.86
CA ARG A 32 5.24 1.16 -15.86
C ARG A 32 4.53 1.01 -14.51
N MET A 33 4.43 -0.22 -13.99
CA MET A 33 3.76 -0.50 -12.72
C MET A 33 4.44 0.21 -11.55
N MET A 34 5.77 0.11 -11.43
CA MET A 34 6.50 0.77 -10.36
C MET A 34 6.36 2.30 -10.43
N GLY A 35 6.40 2.88 -11.64
CA GLY A 35 6.15 4.31 -11.85
C GLY A 35 4.75 4.76 -11.41
N GLU A 36 3.70 4.01 -11.73
CA GLU A 36 2.33 4.34 -11.28
C GLU A 36 2.13 4.11 -9.77
N VAL A 37 2.70 3.04 -9.22
CA VAL A 37 2.65 2.75 -7.77
C VAL A 37 3.35 3.85 -6.99
N ALA A 38 4.50 4.35 -7.46
CA ALA A 38 5.20 5.45 -6.80
C ALA A 38 4.34 6.71 -6.67
N LYS A 39 3.51 7.03 -7.68
CA LYS A 39 2.57 8.16 -7.64
C LYS A 39 1.46 7.97 -6.62
N LEU A 40 0.99 6.73 -6.44
CA LEU A 40 -0.07 6.41 -5.47
C LEU A 40 0.42 6.47 -4.03
N ILE A 41 1.69 6.10 -3.80
CA ILE A 41 2.28 6.11 -2.46
C ILE A 41 2.61 7.53 -2.02
N GLY A 42 3.25 8.33 -2.88
CA GLY A 42 3.71 9.67 -2.51
C GLY A 42 4.77 9.62 -1.42
N GLU A 43 4.37 9.86 -0.16
CA GLU A 43 5.23 9.71 1.01
C GLU A 43 4.91 8.38 1.72
N PRO A 44 5.89 7.46 1.84
CA PRO A 44 5.64 6.18 2.47
C PRO A 44 5.70 6.33 4.00
N ASP A 45 4.57 6.61 4.66
CA ASP A 45 4.45 6.68 6.13
C ASP A 45 3.79 5.43 6.76
N ALA A 46 3.19 4.57 5.93
CA ALA A 46 2.44 3.35 6.29
C ALA A 46 1.26 3.55 7.25
N LYS A 47 0.86 4.79 7.54
CA LYS A 47 -0.23 5.04 8.49
C LYS A 47 -1.58 4.71 7.86
N LEU A 48 -2.46 4.08 8.64
CA LEU A 48 -3.84 3.91 8.22
C LEU A 48 -4.51 5.29 8.13
N ILE A 49 -5.32 5.49 7.09
CA ILE A 49 -6.24 6.62 7.00
C ILE A 49 -7.57 6.21 7.66
N PRO A 50 -7.91 6.65 8.88
CA PRO A 50 -9.11 6.16 9.60
C PRO A 50 -10.40 6.41 8.84
N ALA A 51 -10.51 7.58 8.17
CA ALA A 51 -11.66 7.91 7.34
C ALA A 51 -11.87 6.94 6.16
N ALA A 52 -10.78 6.37 5.61
CA ALA A 52 -10.87 5.37 4.54
C ALA A 52 -11.40 4.04 5.09
N TYR A 53 -10.98 3.65 6.30
CA TYR A 53 -11.51 2.49 7.02
C TYR A 53 -13.00 2.65 7.32
N GLU A 54 -13.42 3.77 7.93
CA GLU A 54 -14.81 4.06 8.26
C GLU A 54 -15.71 4.02 7.03
N ARG A 55 -15.28 4.69 5.94
CA ARG A 55 -16.00 4.67 4.66
C ARG A 55 -16.16 3.26 4.11
N THR A 56 -15.12 2.43 4.23
CA THR A 56 -15.13 1.05 3.74
C THR A 56 -16.06 0.18 4.58
N ALA A 57 -15.96 0.24 5.91
CA ALA A 57 -16.82 -0.49 6.83
C ALA A 57 -18.29 -0.15 6.59
N LYS A 58 -18.61 1.13 6.46
CA LYS A 58 -19.96 1.59 6.12
C LYS A 58 -20.44 1.04 4.77
N ALA A 59 -19.62 1.15 3.72
CA ALA A 59 -20.00 0.68 2.39
C ALA A 59 -20.30 -0.83 2.37
N LEU A 60 -19.54 -1.64 3.13
CA LEU A 60 -19.77 -3.08 3.23
C LEU A 60 -21.03 -3.43 4.04
N LEU A 61 -21.34 -2.66 5.08
CA LEU A 61 -22.55 -2.82 5.87
C LEU A 61 -23.80 -2.47 5.06
N ASP A 62 -23.77 -1.34 4.35
CA ASP A 62 -24.87 -0.87 3.50
C ASP A 62 -25.19 -1.89 2.39
N GLN A 63 -24.15 -2.52 1.83
CA GLN A 63 -24.27 -3.57 0.81
C GLN A 63 -24.62 -4.95 1.40
N LYS A 64 -24.76 -5.07 2.73
CA LYS A 64 -25.04 -6.32 3.45
C LYS A 64 -23.99 -7.43 3.19
N ILE A 65 -22.76 -7.04 2.84
CA ILE A 65 -21.62 -7.96 2.72
C ILE A 65 -21.17 -8.41 4.11
N ILE A 66 -21.19 -7.48 5.07
CA ILE A 66 -21.01 -7.75 6.50
C ILE A 66 -22.30 -7.42 7.26
N THR A 67 -22.48 -8.05 8.42
CA THR A 67 -23.71 -7.91 9.24
C THR A 67 -23.52 -7.01 10.46
N LYS A 68 -22.29 -6.66 10.81
CA LYS A 68 -21.91 -5.81 11.95
C LYS A 68 -20.65 -5.04 11.62
N GLU A 69 -20.46 -3.91 12.29
CA GLU A 69 -19.20 -3.17 12.20
C GLU A 69 -18.03 -4.00 12.75
N PRO A 70 -16.83 -3.94 12.12
CA PRO A 70 -15.66 -4.63 12.62
C PRO A 70 -15.15 -3.96 13.91
N SER A 71 -14.65 -4.76 14.85
CA SER A 71 -13.94 -4.28 16.04
C SER A 71 -12.56 -4.92 16.13
N GLY A 72 -11.54 -4.16 16.54
CA GLY A 72 -10.16 -4.65 16.61
C GLY A 72 -9.56 -5.08 15.27
N ALA A 73 -10.09 -4.59 14.14
CA ALA A 73 -9.69 -5.03 12.80
C ALA A 73 -8.36 -4.44 12.30
N TRP A 74 -7.81 -3.46 13.03
CA TRP A 74 -6.53 -2.83 12.73
C TRP A 74 -5.89 -2.28 14.01
N THR A 75 -4.60 -1.98 13.95
CA THR A 75 -3.84 -1.30 15.01
C THR A 75 -2.82 -0.36 14.36
N SER A 76 -2.49 0.74 15.05
CA SER A 76 -1.41 1.65 14.68
C SER A 76 -0.15 1.48 15.53
N GLU A 77 -0.10 0.53 16.48
CA GLU A 77 1.01 0.38 17.44
C GLU A 77 2.39 0.35 16.76
N ILE A 78 2.52 -0.37 15.64
CA ILE A 78 3.78 -0.49 14.92
C ILE A 78 4.10 0.79 14.13
N THR A 79 3.11 1.35 13.44
CA THR A 79 3.29 2.55 12.60
C THR A 79 3.47 3.82 13.43
N ASP A 80 2.90 3.87 14.63
CA ASP A 80 3.09 4.95 15.59
C ASP A 80 4.46 4.87 16.27
N ALA A 81 5.02 3.65 16.39
CA ALA A 81 6.36 3.42 16.90
C ALA A 81 7.47 3.65 15.86
N MET A 82 7.12 3.82 14.57
CA MET A 82 8.07 4.19 13.52
C MET A 82 8.49 5.65 13.73
N LYS A 83 9.77 5.85 14.06
CA LYS A 83 10.40 7.16 14.21
C LYS A 83 10.92 7.69 12.88
#